data_AF-A0A5J0HWB3-F1
#
_entry.id   AF-A0A5J0HWB3-F1
#
_cell.length_a   1.000
_cell.length_b   1.000
_cell.length_c   1.000
_cell.angle_alpha   90.00
_cell.angle_beta   90.00
_cell.angle_gamma   90.00
#
_symmetry.space_group_name_H-M   'P 1'
#
loop_
_entity.id
_entity.type
_entity.pdbx_description
1 polymer ?
#
loop_
_entity_poly.entity_id
_entity_poly.type
_entity_poly.pdbx_seq_one_letter_code
_entity_poly.pdbx_strand_id
1 'polypeptide(L)'
;MKPLIKPEPGDLFYIPALNISDVNGFVLARYIEFIKPNLGYLIEVFEHFYTEPPEKKSDVDMSGRLFRPIFCSMRFSDIPKWKILFSDLDYDKSKSGYERISFAFDGSIWIGGVSKKVKSEQLINIEPSICWRMDHIVFRTIAHLKGLVQKNDVMDYHQLPTEYRVDNGIAKRRVREISELMDKKFKAWDRV
;
A
#
# COMPACT_ATOMS: atom_id res chain seq x y z
N MET A 1 11.57 11.80 11.22
CA MET A 1 10.50 10.81 10.87
C MET A 1 10.41 9.72 11.95
N LYS A 2 9.28 8.99 12.08
CA LYS A 2 9.10 7.95 13.12
C LYS A 2 8.81 6.56 12.51
N PRO A 3 9.23 5.44 13.12
CA PRO A 3 8.90 4.10 12.60
C PRO A 3 7.40 3.81 12.55
N LEU A 4 6.94 3.13 11.50
CA LEU A 4 5.56 2.68 11.31
C LEU A 4 5.26 1.47 12.22
N ILE A 5 4.90 1.74 13.48
CA ILE A 5 4.61 0.70 14.50
C ILE A 5 3.19 0.81 15.02
N LYS A 6 2.75 2.03 15.33
CA LYS A 6 1.39 2.35 15.79
C LYS A 6 0.90 3.56 15.00
N PRO A 7 0.51 3.36 13.73
CA PRO A 7 0.02 4.47 12.94
C PRO A 7 -1.31 4.97 13.49
N GLU A 8 -1.55 6.26 13.33
CA GLU A 8 -2.82 6.93 13.60
C GLU A 8 -3.48 7.32 12.28
N PRO A 9 -4.82 7.26 12.16
CA PRO A 9 -5.53 7.69 10.95
C PRO A 9 -4.99 9.00 10.39
N GLY A 10 -4.64 9.01 9.10
CA GLY A 10 -4.04 10.17 8.44
C GLY A 10 -2.52 10.16 8.39
N ASP A 11 -1.84 9.23 9.08
CA ASP A 11 -0.40 9.04 8.94
C ASP A 11 -0.03 8.68 7.50
N LEU A 12 0.93 9.42 6.95
CA LEU A 12 1.53 9.22 5.64
C LEU A 12 2.90 8.55 5.80
N PHE A 13 3.08 7.41 5.13
CA PHE A 13 4.31 6.62 5.19
C PHE A 13 4.76 6.20 3.78
N TYR A 14 6.04 5.89 3.63
CA TYR A 14 6.59 5.48 2.35
C TYR A 14 6.44 3.98 2.09
N ILE A 15 6.32 3.62 0.81
CA ILE A 15 6.45 2.26 0.29
C ILE A 15 7.60 2.27 -0.73
N PRO A 16 8.71 1.55 -0.50
CA PRO A 16 9.79 1.42 -1.47
C PRO A 16 9.28 0.89 -2.81
N ALA A 17 9.82 1.39 -3.92
CA ALA A 17 9.41 0.95 -5.24
C ALA A 17 10.47 1.22 -6.32
N LEU A 18 10.18 0.72 -7.52
CA LEU A 18 10.83 1.08 -8.78
C LEU A 18 9.78 1.68 -9.71
N ASN A 19 10.15 2.72 -10.43
CA ASN A 19 9.31 3.23 -11.52
C ASN A 19 9.51 2.41 -12.81
N ILE A 20 8.83 2.80 -13.88
CA ILE A 20 8.91 2.13 -15.18
C ILE A 20 10.35 2.05 -15.72
N SER A 21 11.19 3.03 -15.42
CA SER A 21 12.60 3.12 -15.83
C SER A 21 13.59 2.47 -14.85
N ASP A 22 13.11 1.67 -13.89
CA ASP A 22 13.95 1.02 -12.87
C ASP A 22 14.73 1.98 -11.96
N VAL A 23 14.24 3.22 -11.82
CA VAL A 23 14.78 4.17 -10.85
C VAL A 23 14.25 3.82 -9.46
N ASN A 24 15.16 3.78 -8.47
CA ASN A 24 14.83 3.54 -7.07
C ASN A 24 14.20 4.78 -6.42
N GLY A 25 12.99 4.60 -5.91
CA GLY A 25 12.20 5.63 -5.25
C GLY A 25 11.13 5.01 -4.38
N PHE A 26 10.06 5.77 -4.13
CA PHE A 26 8.97 5.34 -3.29
C PHE A 26 7.67 6.01 -3.72
N VAL A 27 6.56 5.43 -3.27
CA VAL A 27 5.25 6.11 -3.27
C VAL A 27 4.84 6.36 -1.83
N LEU A 28 3.88 7.25 -1.63
CA LEU A 28 3.30 7.50 -0.32
C LEU A 28 1.98 6.76 -0.16
N ALA A 29 1.73 6.32 1.06
CA ALA A 29 0.49 5.68 1.46
C ALA A 29 -0.06 6.35 2.71
N ARG A 30 -1.38 6.35 2.83
CA ARG A 30 -2.10 6.85 4.00
C ARG A 30 -2.72 5.70 4.76
N TYR A 31 -2.53 5.71 6.07
CA TYR A 31 -3.28 4.84 6.96
C TYR A 31 -4.68 5.42 7.21
N ILE A 32 -5.72 4.61 6.97
CA ILE A 32 -7.13 5.03 7.10
C ILE A 32 -7.65 4.65 8.49
N GLU A 33 -7.72 3.36 8.81
CA GLU A 33 -8.13 2.87 10.14
C GLU A 33 -7.81 1.38 10.30
N PHE A 34 -7.89 0.87 11.54
CA PHE A 34 -7.79 -0.56 11.81
C PHE A 34 -9.20 -1.16 11.85
N ILE A 35 -9.48 -2.09 10.94
CA ILE A 35 -10.80 -2.71 10.86
C ILE A 35 -10.89 -3.93 11.79
N LYS A 36 -11.65 -3.76 12.86
CA LYS A 36 -11.95 -4.79 13.87
C LYS A 36 -12.92 -5.87 13.34
N PRO A 37 -12.92 -7.09 13.90
CA PRO A 37 -12.01 -7.55 14.96
C PRO A 37 -10.62 -7.94 14.46
N ASN A 38 -10.40 -8.30 13.18
CA ASN A 38 -9.12 -8.82 12.69
C ASN A 38 -8.89 -8.68 11.17
N LEU A 39 -9.55 -7.73 10.46
CA LEU A 39 -9.35 -7.62 9.01
C LEU A 39 -7.96 -7.04 8.66
N GLY A 40 -7.48 -6.11 9.49
CA GLY A 40 -6.14 -5.53 9.35
C GLY A 40 -6.19 -4.01 9.31
N TYR A 41 -5.06 -3.42 8.96
CA TYR A 41 -4.88 -2.00 8.79
C TYR A 41 -5.30 -1.64 7.37
N LEU A 42 -6.33 -0.82 7.23
CA LEU A 42 -6.78 -0.31 5.94
C LEU A 42 -5.88 0.85 5.52
N ILE A 43 -5.30 0.74 4.32
CA ILE A 43 -4.43 1.76 3.74
C ILE A 43 -4.87 2.09 2.32
N GLU A 44 -4.48 3.26 1.84
CA GLU A 44 -4.50 3.61 0.43
C GLU A 44 -3.10 4.05 -0.02
N VAL A 45 -2.78 3.80 -1.29
CA VAL A 45 -1.47 4.09 -1.87
C VAL A 45 -1.65 5.09 -3.01
N PHE A 46 -0.90 6.18 -3.00
CA PHE A 46 -1.02 7.26 -3.98
C PHE A 46 -0.14 7.01 -5.21
N GLU A 47 -0.52 7.62 -6.33
CA GLU A 47 0.11 7.38 -7.66
C GLU A 47 1.48 8.04 -7.80
N HIS A 48 1.70 9.17 -7.12
CA HIS A 48 2.90 9.96 -7.32
C HIS A 48 4.15 9.21 -6.84
N PHE A 49 5.15 9.13 -7.72
CA PHE A 49 6.43 8.49 -7.45
C PHE A 49 7.49 9.52 -7.10
N TYR A 50 8.15 9.32 -5.97
CA TYR A 50 9.13 10.23 -5.40
C TYR A 50 10.53 9.61 -5.43
N THR A 51 11.53 10.40 -5.78
CA THR A 51 12.95 10.07 -5.59
C THR A 51 13.56 10.73 -4.35
N GLU A 52 12.88 11.76 -3.83
CA GLU A 52 13.22 12.56 -2.66
C GLU A 52 11.97 12.82 -1.81
N PRO A 53 12.07 12.91 -0.48
CA PRO A 53 10.93 13.19 0.38
C PRO A 53 10.38 14.60 0.11
N PRO A 54 9.04 14.76 0.07
CA PRO A 54 8.44 16.09 0.09
C PRO A 54 8.90 16.86 1.33
N GLU A 55 9.05 18.19 1.23
CA GLU A 55 9.49 19.02 2.37
C GLU A 55 8.39 19.16 3.43
N LYS A 56 7.13 19.27 2.99
CA LYS A 56 5.95 19.42 3.87
C LYS A 56 4.77 18.63 3.34
N LYS A 57 3.81 18.35 4.24
CA LYS A 57 2.59 17.57 3.93
C LYS A 57 1.81 18.12 2.71
N SER A 58 1.75 19.45 2.55
CA SER A 58 1.02 20.07 1.45
C SER A 58 1.58 19.75 0.06
N ASP A 59 2.82 19.27 0.00
CA ASP A 59 3.50 18.94 -1.26
C ASP A 59 3.25 17.47 -1.66
N VAL A 60 2.54 16.71 -0.82
CA VAL A 60 2.16 15.34 -1.12
C VAL A 60 0.96 15.33 -2.07
N ASP A 61 1.16 14.80 -3.28
CA ASP A 61 0.08 14.53 -4.21
C ASP A 61 -0.77 13.32 -3.75
N MET A 62 -2.01 13.61 -3.34
CA MET A 62 -3.02 12.63 -2.91
C MET A 62 -4.23 12.59 -3.86
N SER A 63 -4.10 13.15 -5.07
CA SER A 63 -5.19 13.29 -6.04
C SER A 63 -5.62 11.96 -6.67
N GLY A 64 -4.68 11.00 -6.76
CA GLY A 64 -4.85 9.70 -7.38
C GLY A 64 -4.36 8.55 -6.50
N ARG A 65 -4.94 7.37 -6.70
CA ARG A 65 -4.55 6.12 -6.02
C ARG A 65 -3.97 5.14 -7.00
N LEU A 66 -2.83 4.55 -6.65
CA LEU A 66 -2.17 3.56 -7.49
C LEU A 66 -3.06 2.31 -7.67
N PHE A 67 -3.79 1.94 -6.62
CA PHE A 67 -4.80 0.88 -6.66
C PHE A 67 -5.89 1.08 -5.60
N ARG A 68 -6.94 0.25 -5.64
CA ARG A 68 -7.98 0.24 -4.59
C ARG A 68 -7.37 0.11 -3.20
N PRO A 69 -7.97 0.71 -2.14
CA PRO A 69 -7.51 0.51 -0.78
C PRO A 69 -7.40 -0.98 -0.40
N ILE A 70 -6.44 -1.32 0.44
CA ILE A 70 -6.13 -2.71 0.82
C ILE A 70 -5.98 -2.85 2.33
N PHE A 71 -6.18 -4.06 2.83
CA PHE A 71 -5.76 -4.42 4.19
C PHE A 71 -4.31 -4.85 4.22
N CYS A 72 -3.60 -4.48 5.29
CA CYS A 72 -2.29 -5.01 5.58
C CYS A 72 -2.13 -5.37 7.05
N SER A 73 -1.11 -6.18 7.33
CA SER A 73 -0.83 -6.67 8.69
C SER A 73 -0.02 -5.69 9.54
N MET A 74 0.65 -4.70 8.93
CA MET A 74 1.70 -3.88 9.57
C MET A 74 2.84 -4.69 10.20
N ARG A 75 3.04 -5.94 9.76
CA ARG A 75 4.13 -6.82 10.22
C ARG A 75 5.27 -6.83 9.21
N PHE A 76 6.44 -6.41 9.66
CA PHE A 76 7.68 -6.39 8.89
C PHE A 76 8.55 -7.58 9.30
N SER A 77 8.74 -8.54 8.39
CA SER A 77 9.61 -9.72 8.60
C SER A 77 10.90 -9.64 7.79
N ASP A 78 10.76 -9.39 6.49
CA ASP A 78 11.82 -9.59 5.49
C ASP A 78 12.41 -8.30 4.92
N ILE A 79 11.86 -7.15 5.34
CA ILE A 79 12.23 -5.81 4.90
C ILE A 79 12.31 -4.86 6.11
N PRO A 80 13.10 -3.77 6.03
CA PRO A 80 13.12 -2.75 7.07
C PRO A 80 11.74 -2.15 7.34
N LYS A 81 11.50 -1.75 8.60
CA LYS A 81 10.29 -1.01 8.98
C LYS A 81 10.25 0.33 8.26
N TRP A 82 9.13 0.62 7.62
CA TRP A 82 8.91 1.92 6.99
C TRP A 82 8.75 3.02 8.05
N LYS A 83 8.81 4.27 7.59
CA LYS A 83 8.67 5.45 8.45
C LYS A 83 7.45 6.26 8.04
N ILE A 84 6.84 6.87 9.04
CA ILE A 84 5.82 7.92 8.90
C ILE A 84 6.57 9.23 8.66
N LEU A 85 6.25 9.87 7.53
CA LEU A 85 6.81 11.16 7.12
C LEU A 85 6.00 12.31 7.70
N PHE A 86 4.67 12.21 7.61
CA PHE A 86 3.73 13.23 8.06
C PHE A 86 2.54 12.61 8.76
N SER A 87 1.94 13.36 9.68
CA SER A 87 0.68 13.00 10.33
C SER A 87 -0.36 14.06 10.00
N ASP A 88 -1.49 13.67 9.41
CA ASP A 88 -2.65 14.56 9.22
C ASP A 88 -3.62 14.40 10.40
N LEU A 89 -3.43 15.20 11.46
CA LEU A 89 -4.24 15.10 12.68
C LEU A 89 -5.73 15.43 12.45
N ASP A 90 -6.03 16.20 11.40
CA ASP A 90 -7.38 16.56 10.98
C ASP A 90 -7.91 15.62 9.88
N TYR A 91 -7.31 14.43 9.76
CA TYR A 91 -7.76 13.45 8.78
C TYR A 91 -9.14 12.91 9.16
N ASP A 92 -10.05 13.01 8.20
CA ASP A 92 -11.35 12.36 8.23
C ASP A 92 -11.42 11.36 7.08
N LYS A 93 -11.99 10.18 7.35
CA LYS A 93 -12.03 9.08 6.38
C LYS A 93 -12.90 9.33 5.15
N SER A 94 -13.78 10.34 5.17
CA SER A 94 -14.48 10.78 3.94
C SER A 94 -13.48 11.31 2.89
N LYS A 95 -12.30 11.81 3.29
CA LYS A 95 -11.19 12.17 2.39
C LYS A 95 -10.67 10.95 1.60
N SER A 96 -11.03 9.74 2.02
CA SER A 96 -10.73 8.48 1.33
C SER A 96 -11.96 7.87 0.65
N GLY A 97 -13.09 8.58 0.60
CA GLY A 97 -14.36 8.02 0.10
C GLY A 97 -14.68 6.69 0.78
N TYR A 98 -14.48 6.62 2.10
CA TYR A 98 -14.54 5.40 2.89
C TYR A 98 -15.84 4.62 2.66
N GLU A 99 -16.95 5.33 2.51
CA GLU A 99 -18.28 4.80 2.23
C GLU A 99 -18.38 4.00 0.91
N ARG A 100 -17.39 4.13 0.01
CA ARG A 100 -17.30 3.40 -1.26
C ARG A 100 -16.21 2.33 -1.28
N ILE A 101 -15.39 2.22 -0.23
CA ILE A 101 -14.35 1.20 -0.16
C ILE A 101 -15.02 -0.15 0.08
N SER A 102 -14.80 -1.09 -0.83
CA SER A 102 -15.45 -2.40 -0.82
C SER A 102 -14.46 -3.55 -0.83
N PHE A 103 -14.73 -4.59 -0.03
CA PHE A 103 -13.99 -5.84 -0.04
C PHE A 103 -14.91 -7.05 -0.16
N ALA A 104 -14.49 -8.02 -0.96
CA ALA A 104 -15.17 -9.30 -1.11
C ALA A 104 -14.73 -10.27 -0.01
N PHE A 105 -15.73 -10.86 0.65
CA PHE A 105 -15.63 -11.97 1.57
C PHE A 105 -16.38 -13.16 1.00
N ASP A 106 -16.16 -14.35 1.56
CA ASP A 106 -16.96 -15.52 1.18
C ASP A 106 -18.46 -15.26 1.48
N GLY A 107 -19.28 -15.22 0.42
CA GLY A 107 -20.73 -14.97 0.46
C GLY A 107 -21.16 -13.57 0.95
N SER A 108 -20.25 -12.61 1.11
CA SER A 108 -20.60 -11.25 1.55
C SER A 108 -19.67 -10.18 1.01
N ILE A 109 -20.15 -8.94 1.00
CA ILE A 109 -19.37 -7.76 0.67
C ILE A 109 -19.33 -6.84 1.88
N TRP A 110 -18.15 -6.33 2.20
CA TRP A 110 -17.97 -5.25 3.16
C TRP A 110 -17.86 -3.94 2.38
N ILE A 111 -18.63 -2.92 2.73
CA ILE A 111 -18.59 -1.59 2.11
C ILE A 111 -18.63 -0.54 3.21
N GLY A 112 -17.61 0.30 3.31
CA GLY A 112 -17.60 1.45 4.22
C GLY A 112 -17.93 1.11 5.68
N GLY A 113 -17.47 -0.03 6.18
CA GLY A 113 -17.73 -0.48 7.54
C GLY A 113 -18.94 -1.39 7.73
N VAL A 114 -19.73 -1.64 6.70
CA VAL A 114 -20.95 -2.45 6.78
C VAL A 114 -20.84 -3.70 5.91
N SER A 115 -21.16 -4.86 6.47
CA SER A 115 -21.20 -6.13 5.73
C SER A 115 -22.62 -6.45 5.26
N LYS A 116 -22.74 -6.91 4.01
CA LYS A 116 -24.01 -7.35 3.40
C LYS A 116 -23.81 -8.70 2.68
N LYS A 117 -24.76 -9.61 2.85
CA LYS A 117 -24.79 -10.87 2.07
C LYS A 117 -25.06 -10.58 0.61
N VAL A 118 -24.33 -11.23 -0.28
CA VAL A 118 -24.46 -11.09 -1.74
C VAL A 118 -24.22 -12.44 -2.41
N LYS A 119 -24.64 -12.57 -3.67
CA LYS A 119 -24.30 -13.75 -4.47
C LYS A 119 -22.88 -13.65 -5.01
N SER A 120 -22.26 -14.79 -5.30
CA SER A 120 -20.86 -14.87 -5.73
C SER A 120 -20.58 -14.08 -7.01
N GLU A 121 -21.55 -13.98 -7.93
CA GLU A 121 -21.38 -13.22 -9.18
C GLU A 121 -21.23 -11.72 -8.93
N GLN A 122 -21.74 -11.21 -7.80
CA GLN A 122 -21.64 -9.81 -7.40
C GLN A 122 -20.29 -9.47 -6.75
N LEU A 123 -19.46 -10.48 -6.46
CA LEU A 123 -18.13 -10.32 -5.87
C LEU A 123 -17.03 -10.24 -6.93
N ILE A 124 -17.36 -10.51 -8.20
CA ILE A 124 -16.43 -10.42 -9.32
C ILE A 124 -15.91 -8.98 -9.41
N ASN A 125 -14.59 -8.81 -9.52
CA ASN A 125 -13.88 -7.52 -9.60
C ASN A 125 -13.95 -6.62 -8.35
N ILE A 126 -14.39 -7.16 -7.22
CA ILE A 126 -14.23 -6.52 -5.91
C ILE A 126 -12.89 -6.95 -5.31
N GLU A 127 -12.17 -6.02 -4.68
CA GLU A 127 -10.90 -6.33 -4.00
C GLU A 127 -11.15 -7.43 -2.95
N PRO A 128 -10.42 -8.56 -2.99
CA PRO A 128 -10.59 -9.62 -2.02
C PRO A 128 -10.12 -9.16 -0.63
N SER A 129 -10.70 -9.73 0.42
CA SER A 129 -10.34 -9.44 1.81
C SER A 129 -8.98 -10.04 2.24
N ILE A 130 -7.93 -9.82 1.44
CA ILE A 130 -6.57 -10.27 1.71
C ILE A 130 -5.89 -9.29 2.67
N CYS A 131 -5.41 -9.79 3.80
CA CYS A 131 -4.54 -9.04 4.69
C CYS A 131 -3.09 -9.17 4.21
N TRP A 132 -2.64 -8.18 3.45
CA TRP A 132 -1.33 -8.20 2.80
C TRP A 132 -0.17 -8.10 3.80
N ARG A 133 0.92 -8.83 3.51
CA ARG A 133 2.21 -8.63 4.17
C ARG A 133 2.90 -7.40 3.60
N MET A 134 3.72 -6.73 4.41
CA MET A 134 4.30 -5.43 4.03
C MET A 134 5.21 -5.52 2.81
N ASP A 135 5.98 -6.61 2.68
CA ASP A 135 6.79 -6.90 1.50
C ASP A 135 5.94 -7.15 0.24
N HIS A 136 4.80 -7.84 0.35
CA HIS A 136 3.91 -8.05 -0.79
C HIS A 136 3.32 -6.75 -1.34
N ILE A 137 3.15 -5.73 -0.50
CA ILE A 137 2.68 -4.41 -0.96
C ILE A 137 3.75 -3.76 -1.86
N VAL A 138 5.04 -4.00 -1.60
CA VAL A 138 6.13 -3.55 -2.49
C VAL A 138 6.01 -4.22 -3.86
N PHE A 139 5.77 -5.53 -3.90
CA PHE A 139 5.52 -6.25 -5.16
C PHE A 139 4.34 -5.67 -5.93
N ARG A 140 3.20 -5.46 -5.26
CA ARG A 140 2.01 -4.87 -5.88
C ARG A 140 2.32 -3.49 -6.44
N THR A 141 2.96 -2.64 -5.63
CA THR A 141 3.32 -1.27 -6.01
C THR A 141 4.22 -1.25 -7.24
N ILE A 142 5.27 -2.08 -7.27
CA ILE A 142 6.15 -2.21 -8.43
C ILE A 142 5.37 -2.70 -9.66
N ALA A 143 4.51 -3.70 -9.51
CA ALA A 143 3.72 -4.22 -10.63
C ALA A 143 2.81 -3.15 -11.26
N HIS A 144 2.15 -2.31 -10.44
CA HIS A 144 1.37 -1.18 -10.94
C HIS A 144 2.23 -0.11 -11.62
N LEU A 145 3.35 0.30 -11.00
CA LEU A 145 4.25 1.30 -11.58
C LEU A 145 4.92 0.83 -12.89
N LYS A 146 5.01 -0.49 -13.10
CA LYS A 146 5.47 -1.13 -14.34
C LYS A 146 4.36 -1.34 -15.37
N GLY A 147 3.11 -0.98 -15.05
CA GLY A 147 1.95 -1.16 -15.93
C GLY A 147 1.48 -2.62 -16.07
N LEU A 148 1.94 -3.53 -15.20
CA LEU A 148 1.58 -4.95 -15.22
C LEU A 148 0.21 -5.22 -14.57
N VAL A 149 -0.27 -4.28 -13.74
CA VAL A 149 -1.57 -4.33 -13.06
C VAL A 149 -2.20 -2.94 -13.18
N GLN A 150 -3.45 -2.85 -13.64
CA GLN A 150 -4.14 -1.56 -13.78
C GLN A 150 -4.75 -1.14 -12.44
N LYS A 151 -4.99 0.17 -12.26
CA LYS A 151 -5.49 0.79 -11.00
C LYS A 151 -6.67 0.08 -10.33
N ASN A 152 -7.53 -0.55 -11.12
CA ASN A 152 -8.75 -1.21 -10.67
C ASN A 152 -8.73 -2.73 -10.90
N ASP A 153 -7.55 -3.33 -11.05
CA ASP A 153 -7.42 -4.77 -11.13
C ASP A 153 -7.22 -5.36 -9.73
N VAL A 154 -7.78 -6.56 -9.55
CA VAL A 154 -7.43 -7.40 -8.41
C VAL A 154 -6.09 -8.04 -8.72
N MET A 155 -5.12 -7.91 -7.81
CA MET A 155 -3.80 -8.50 -8.03
C MET A 155 -3.85 -10.02 -7.84
N ASP A 156 -3.62 -10.75 -8.95
CA ASP A 156 -3.24 -12.16 -8.94
C ASP A 156 -1.78 -12.28 -9.34
N TYR A 157 -0.90 -12.59 -8.38
CA TYR A 157 0.54 -12.66 -8.65
C TYR A 157 0.90 -13.82 -9.60
N HIS A 158 0.03 -14.83 -9.76
CA HIS A 158 0.26 -15.91 -10.73
C HIS A 158 0.12 -15.46 -12.19
N GLN A 159 -0.48 -14.28 -12.42
CA GLN A 159 -0.61 -13.70 -13.76
C GLN A 159 0.53 -12.75 -14.12
N LEU A 160 1.36 -12.36 -13.14
CA LEU A 160 2.53 -11.52 -13.39
C LEU A 160 3.63 -12.30 -14.11
N PRO A 161 4.55 -11.63 -14.84
CA PRO A 161 5.79 -12.27 -15.28
C PRO A 161 6.59 -12.78 -14.07
N THR A 162 7.26 -13.92 -14.25
CA THR A 162 7.93 -14.69 -13.18
C THR A 162 8.88 -13.84 -12.33
N GLU A 163 9.58 -12.89 -12.93
CA GLU A 163 10.52 -11.98 -12.30
C GLU A 163 9.88 -10.89 -11.40
N TYR A 164 8.55 -10.77 -11.41
CA TYR A 164 7.76 -9.88 -10.53
C TYR A 164 6.88 -10.65 -9.54
N ARG A 165 6.96 -11.98 -9.50
CA ARG A 165 6.11 -12.81 -8.61
C ARG A 165 6.68 -12.89 -7.20
N VAL A 166 5.77 -12.94 -6.23
CA VAL A 166 6.11 -13.08 -4.81
C VAL A 166 6.69 -14.44 -4.45
N ASP A 167 6.56 -15.47 -5.30
CA ASP A 167 7.13 -16.81 -5.09
C ASP A 167 8.53 -16.97 -5.71
N ASN A 168 8.95 -16.03 -6.57
CA ASN A 168 10.24 -16.06 -7.22
C ASN A 168 11.36 -15.54 -6.29
N GLY A 169 12.41 -16.34 -6.11
CA GLY A 169 13.53 -16.00 -5.21
C GLY A 169 14.35 -14.79 -5.65
N ILE A 170 14.49 -14.53 -6.95
CA ILE A 170 15.18 -13.33 -7.47
C ILE A 170 14.35 -12.08 -7.19
N ALA A 171 13.04 -12.14 -7.47
CA ALA A 171 12.11 -11.05 -7.22
C ALA A 171 12.06 -10.67 -5.73
N LYS A 172 12.01 -11.67 -4.83
CA LYS A 172 12.12 -11.46 -3.37
C LYS A 172 13.40 -10.75 -2.96
N ARG A 173 14.55 -11.16 -3.49
CA ARG A 173 15.84 -10.50 -3.19
C ARG A 173 15.83 -9.05 -3.64
N ARG A 174 15.33 -8.78 -4.85
CA ARG A 174 15.21 -7.42 -5.38
C ARG A 174 14.32 -6.53 -4.50
N VAL A 175 13.16 -7.03 -4.07
CA VAL A 175 12.27 -6.28 -3.16
C VAL A 175 12.95 -5.95 -1.83
N ARG A 176 13.73 -6.90 -1.28
CA ARG A 176 14.53 -6.66 -0.08
C ARG A 176 15.60 -5.59 -0.32
N GLU A 177 16.38 -5.70 -1.39
CA GLU A 177 17.45 -4.75 -1.75
C GLU A 177 16.90 -3.32 -1.94
N ILE A 178 15.78 -3.16 -2.67
CA ILE A 178 15.11 -1.86 -2.85
C ILE A 178 14.67 -1.30 -1.49
N SER A 179 14.10 -2.14 -0.64
CA SER A 179 13.61 -1.73 0.68
C SER A 179 14.77 -1.31 1.61
N GLU A 180 15.88 -2.02 1.58
CA GLU A 180 17.10 -1.68 2.32
C GLU A 180 17.76 -0.39 1.81
N LEU A 181 17.83 -0.22 0.50
CA LEU A 181 18.34 1.01 -0.12
C LEU A 181 17.49 2.22 0.30
N MET A 182 16.16 2.08 0.26
CA MET A 182 15.25 3.14 0.64
C MET A 182 15.33 3.47 2.13
N ASP A 183 15.41 2.47 2.99
CA ASP A 183 15.64 2.67 4.44
C ASP A 183 16.96 3.43 4.71
N LYS A 184 18.04 3.11 3.98
CA LYS A 184 19.30 3.87 4.05
C LYS A 184 19.12 5.34 3.65
N LYS A 185 18.42 5.60 2.53
CA LYS A 185 18.11 6.99 2.09
C LYS A 185 17.31 7.75 3.16
N PHE A 186 16.23 7.16 3.68
CA PHE A 186 15.42 7.77 4.72
C PHE A 186 16.16 7.95 6.06
N LYS A 187 17.16 7.13 6.36
CA LYS A 187 18.05 7.36 7.52
C LYS A 187 19.04 8.49 7.29
N ALA A 188 19.47 8.72 6.04
CA ALA A 188 20.32 9.85 5.70
C ALA A 188 19.55 11.17 5.73
N TRP A 189 18.34 11.22 5.15
CA TRP A 189 17.49 12.41 5.17
C TRP A 189 17.03 12.82 6.59
N ASP A 190 16.81 11.87 7.49
CA ASP A 190 16.47 12.16 8.90
C ASP A 190 17.61 12.86 9.68
N ARG A 191 18.84 12.88 9.16
CA ARG A 191 20.02 13.48 9.82
C ARG A 191 20.33 14.90 9.33
N VAL A 192 19.62 15.34 8.30
CA VAL A 192 19.72 16.69 7.71
C VAL A 192 18.62 17.54 8.31
#